data_AF-A0A820QW77-F1
#
_entry.id   AF-A0A820QW77-F1
#
_cell.length_a   1.000
_cell.length_b   1.000
_cell.length_c   1.000
_cell.angle_alpha   90.00
_cell.angle_beta   90.00
_cell.angle_gamma   90.00
#
_symmetry.space_group_name_H-M   'P 1'
#
loop_
_entity.id
_entity.type
_entity.pdbx_description
1 polymer ?
#
loop_
_entity_poly.entity_id
_entity_poly.type
_entity_poly.pdbx_seq_one_letter_code
_entity_poly.pdbx_strand_id
1 'polypeptide(L)'
;GVPAWDWYFPYHYAPFASDFLQLKDLSVFFDKKTKPFKPLEQLMSVFPSQSRKFLPSEWQPLMTQKESPIIDFYPLNFCIDLNGKHFEWQGVALLPFVDEKRLHRTLEHVYSTLTIEEQQRNKRDYDRLYIHSSDLCYDYMKELYV
;
A
#
# COMPACT_ATOMS: atom_id res chain seq x y z
N GLY A 1 -1.35 -11.09 14.62
CA GLY A 1 -1.45 -10.84 13.17
C GLY A 1 -2.00 -9.45 12.94
N VAL A 2 -1.97 -8.95 11.70
CA VAL A 2 -2.54 -7.63 11.33
C VAL A 2 -4.06 -7.66 11.56
N PRO A 3 -4.65 -6.72 12.34
CA PRO A 3 -6.08 -6.75 12.68
C PRO A 3 -6.98 -6.20 11.56
N ALA A 4 -6.49 -5.22 10.79
CA ALA A 4 -7.17 -4.64 9.64
C ALA A 4 -6.12 -4.09 8.65
N TRP A 5 -6.26 -4.41 7.37
CA TRP A 5 -5.35 -3.93 6.31
C TRP A 5 -5.76 -2.57 5.72
N ASP A 6 -7.01 -2.17 5.90
CA ASP A 6 -7.61 -0.93 5.40
C ASP A 6 -7.60 0.21 6.44
N TRP A 7 -7.35 -0.11 7.71
CA TRP A 7 -7.35 0.87 8.78
C TRP A 7 -6.12 1.79 8.69
N TYR A 8 -6.37 3.09 8.79
CA TYR A 8 -5.33 4.11 8.92
C TYR A 8 -5.82 5.25 9.83
N PHE A 9 -4.88 6.06 10.32
CA PHE A 9 -5.19 7.27 11.09
C PHE A 9 -5.33 8.46 10.13
N PRO A 10 -6.53 9.04 9.94
CA PRO A 10 -6.81 10.01 8.89
C PRO A 10 -6.44 11.45 9.26
N TYR A 11 -5.36 11.63 10.01
CA TYR A 11 -4.84 12.94 10.40
C TYR A 11 -3.32 12.92 10.35
N HIS A 12 -2.71 14.05 9.97
CA HIS A 12 -1.25 14.20 9.91
C HIS A 12 -0.61 14.39 11.29
N TYR A 13 -1.39 14.74 12.32
CA TYR A 13 -0.89 15.07 13.65
C TYR A 13 -1.61 14.26 14.73
N ALA A 14 -0.86 13.91 15.77
CA ALA A 14 -1.42 13.31 16.97
C ALA A 14 -2.19 14.36 17.80
N PRO A 15 -3.28 13.97 18.48
CA PRO A 15 -3.94 14.83 19.47
C PRO A 15 -3.06 15.03 20.71
N PHE A 16 -3.43 16.00 21.56
CA PHE A 16 -2.74 16.19 22.84
C PHE A 16 -3.14 15.14 23.86
N ALA A 17 -2.25 14.88 24.83
CA ALA A 17 -2.56 13.97 25.95
C ALA A 17 -3.82 14.39 26.73
N SER A 18 -4.07 15.69 26.85
CA SER A 18 -5.26 16.25 27.50
C SER A 18 -6.58 15.91 26.80
N ASP A 19 -6.55 15.53 25.52
CA ASP A 19 -7.75 15.21 24.76
C ASP A 19 -8.22 13.75 25.04
N PHE A 20 -7.41 12.94 25.70
CA PHE A 20 -7.66 11.53 25.99
C PHE A 20 -8.42 11.28 27.30
N LEU A 21 -9.50 12.03 27.55
CA LEU A 21 -10.23 11.97 28.84
C LEU A 21 -11.18 10.76 28.97
N GLN A 22 -11.60 10.14 27.86
CA GLN A 22 -12.68 9.13 27.85
C GLN A 22 -12.33 7.85 27.07
N LEU A 23 -11.07 7.41 27.14
CA LEU A 23 -10.63 6.20 26.42
C LEU A 23 -11.31 4.90 26.88
N LYS A 24 -11.73 4.83 28.14
CA LYS A 24 -12.30 3.61 28.74
C LYS A 24 -13.59 3.13 28.06
N ASP A 25 -14.33 4.05 27.44
CA ASP A 25 -15.62 3.78 26.80
C ASP A 25 -15.47 3.60 25.27
N LEU A 26 -14.23 3.66 24.75
CA LEU A 26 -13.96 3.48 23.33
C LEU A 26 -14.08 1.99 22.94
N SER A 27 -15.11 1.67 22.18
CA SER A 27 -15.23 0.36 21.52
C SER A 27 -14.38 0.34 20.26
N VAL A 28 -13.30 -0.44 20.27
CA VAL A 28 -12.43 -0.62 19.10
C VAL A 28 -12.89 -1.84 18.31
N PHE A 29 -13.31 -1.60 17.07
CA PHE A 29 -13.73 -2.65 16.15
C PHE A 29 -12.90 -2.57 14.87
N PHE A 30 -12.41 -3.72 14.42
CA PHE A 30 -11.71 -3.90 13.16
C PHE A 30 -12.50 -4.91 12.31
N ASP A 31 -12.76 -4.56 11.05
CA ASP A 31 -13.35 -5.54 10.12
C ASP A 31 -12.31 -6.60 9.79
N LYS A 32 -12.69 -7.87 10.02
CA LYS A 32 -11.85 -9.03 9.72
C LYS A 32 -11.82 -9.36 8.23
N LYS A 33 -12.71 -8.79 7.41
CA LYS A 33 -12.83 -9.04 5.96
C LYS A 33 -11.92 -8.14 5.12
N THR A 34 -10.86 -7.63 5.72
CA THR A 34 -9.90 -6.76 5.05
C THR A 34 -8.78 -7.60 4.44
N LYS A 35 -8.26 -7.15 3.30
CA LYS A 35 -7.24 -7.85 2.53
C LYS A 35 -6.11 -6.88 2.20
N PRO A 36 -4.87 -7.37 2.10
CA PRO A 36 -3.79 -6.54 1.59
C PRO A 36 -4.09 -6.10 0.15
N PHE A 37 -3.60 -4.93 -0.21
CA PHE A 37 -3.59 -4.48 -1.61
C PHE A 37 -2.78 -5.48 -2.45
N LYS A 38 -3.14 -5.60 -3.73
CA LYS A 38 -2.24 -6.27 -4.67
C LYS A 38 -0.97 -5.42 -4.88
N PRO A 39 0.17 -6.03 -5.24
CA PRO A 39 1.43 -5.30 -5.37
C PRO A 39 1.34 -4.03 -6.24
N LEU A 40 0.69 -4.08 -7.40
CA LEU A 40 0.57 -2.90 -8.29
C LEU A 40 -0.41 -1.85 -7.76
N GLU A 41 -1.49 -2.26 -7.08
CA GLU A 41 -2.42 -1.34 -6.42
C GLU A 41 -1.69 -0.55 -5.33
N GLN A 42 -0.85 -1.24 -4.53
CA GLN A 42 -0.03 -0.60 -3.52
C GLN A 42 0.99 0.36 -4.14
N LEU A 43 1.63 0.00 -5.26
CA LEU A 43 2.53 0.91 -5.95
C LEU A 43 1.80 2.18 -6.41
N MET A 44 0.57 2.06 -6.92
CA MET A 44 -0.26 3.22 -7.25
C MET A 44 -0.62 4.08 -6.03
N SER A 45 -0.73 3.50 -4.83
CA SER A 45 -1.06 4.26 -3.61
C SER A 45 0.14 4.91 -2.93
N VAL A 46 1.37 4.44 -3.19
CA VAL A 46 2.59 4.92 -2.47
C VAL A 46 3.58 5.67 -3.34
N PHE A 47 3.58 5.46 -4.67
CA PHE A 47 4.56 6.11 -5.52
C PHE A 47 4.14 7.53 -5.92
N PRO A 48 5.10 8.47 -5.96
CA PRO A 48 4.91 9.72 -6.66
C PRO A 48 4.97 9.48 -8.18
N SER A 49 4.41 10.40 -8.97
CA SER A 49 4.31 10.27 -10.43
C SER A 49 5.68 10.16 -11.14
N GLN A 50 6.75 10.65 -10.54
CA GLN A 50 8.13 10.54 -11.02
C GLN A 50 8.63 9.08 -11.04
N SER A 51 8.06 8.21 -10.22
CA SER A 51 8.38 6.78 -10.14
C SER A 51 7.48 5.91 -11.03
N ARG A 52 6.64 6.50 -11.90
CA ARG A 52 5.68 5.77 -12.75
C ARG A 52 6.29 4.68 -13.64
N LYS A 53 7.59 4.78 -13.97
CA LYS A 53 8.30 3.79 -14.80
C LYS A 53 8.30 2.35 -14.24
N PHE A 54 8.01 2.18 -12.95
CA PHE A 54 7.91 0.87 -12.30
C PHE A 54 6.52 0.22 -12.39
N LEU A 55 5.54 0.95 -12.93
CA LEU A 55 4.16 0.53 -13.13
C LEU A 55 3.91 0.13 -14.61
N PRO A 56 2.85 -0.64 -14.87
CA PRO A 56 2.42 -0.94 -16.23
C PRO A 56 2.22 0.31 -17.08
N SER A 57 2.59 0.27 -18.37
CA SER A 57 2.54 1.43 -19.27
C SER A 57 1.19 2.13 -19.24
N GLU A 58 0.10 1.37 -19.30
CA GLU A 58 -1.27 1.87 -19.34
C GLU A 58 -1.74 2.49 -18.00
N TRP A 59 -1.06 2.18 -16.89
CA TRP A 59 -1.39 2.72 -15.57
C TRP A 59 -0.66 4.06 -15.34
N GLN A 60 0.49 4.29 -15.97
CA GLN A 60 1.30 5.50 -15.79
C GLN A 60 0.56 6.81 -16.12
N PRO A 61 -0.29 6.88 -17.17
CA PRO A 61 -1.13 8.04 -17.44
C PRO A 61 -2.02 8.45 -16.28
N LEU A 62 -2.51 7.50 -15.46
CA LEU A 62 -3.37 7.79 -14.31
C LEU A 62 -2.67 8.67 -13.26
N MET A 63 -1.34 8.67 -13.23
CA MET A 63 -0.55 9.50 -12.30
C MET A 63 -0.17 10.87 -12.87
N THR A 64 -0.43 11.14 -14.16
CA THR A 64 0.17 12.30 -14.86
C THR A 64 -0.78 13.08 -15.75
N GLN A 65 -1.85 12.46 -16.27
CA GLN A 65 -2.86 13.15 -17.08
C GLN A 65 -3.85 13.88 -16.17
N LYS A 66 -4.21 15.10 -16.56
CA LYS A 66 -5.12 15.96 -15.77
C LYS A 66 -6.54 15.40 -15.73
N GLU A 67 -6.89 14.60 -16.72
CA GLU A 67 -8.19 13.96 -16.90
C GLU A 67 -8.32 12.69 -16.05
N SER A 68 -7.23 12.23 -15.41
CA SER A 68 -7.27 11.04 -14.56
C SER A 68 -8.17 11.27 -13.34
N PRO A 69 -9.10 10.34 -13.02
CA PRO A 69 -9.99 10.45 -11.86
C PRO A 69 -9.31 10.47 -10.49
N ILE A 70 -8.00 10.18 -10.47
CA ILE A 70 -7.16 10.07 -9.27
C ILE A 70 -5.91 10.96 -9.36
N ILE A 71 -5.88 11.92 -10.28
CA ILE A 71 -4.70 12.80 -10.46
C ILE A 71 -4.34 13.58 -9.19
N ASP A 72 -5.34 13.88 -8.36
CA ASP A 72 -5.19 14.61 -7.11
C ASP A 72 -4.40 13.84 -6.03
N PHE A 73 -4.19 12.53 -6.21
CA PHE A 73 -3.29 11.75 -5.36
C PHE A 73 -1.81 12.02 -5.62
N TYR A 74 -1.45 12.64 -6.74
CA TYR A 74 -0.06 12.77 -7.20
C TYR A 74 0.37 14.24 -7.36
N PRO A 75 0.37 15.05 -6.30
CA PRO A 75 0.81 16.43 -6.39
C PRO A 75 2.29 16.50 -6.77
N LEU A 76 2.64 17.40 -7.69
CA LEU A 76 4.05 17.63 -8.08
C LEU A 76 4.86 18.30 -6.96
N ASN A 77 4.20 19.15 -6.17
CA ASN A 77 4.77 19.83 -5.02
C ASN A 77 3.81 19.68 -3.84
N PHE A 78 4.36 19.45 -2.64
CA PHE A 78 3.61 19.39 -1.40
C PHE A 78 4.38 20.12 -0.29
N CYS A 79 3.67 20.54 0.75
CA CYS A 79 4.29 21.25 1.85
C CYS A 79 4.88 20.27 2.87
N ILE A 80 6.03 20.62 3.43
CA ILE A 80 6.62 19.95 4.60
C ILE A 80 6.47 20.90 5.78
N ASP A 81 5.72 20.49 6.80
CA ASP A 81 5.65 21.22 8.07
C ASP A 81 6.72 20.72 9.03
N LEU A 82 7.68 21.58 9.36
CA LEU A 82 8.74 21.23 10.31
C LEU A 82 8.21 20.97 11.72
N ASN A 83 7.07 21.55 12.12
CA ASN A 83 6.48 21.37 13.45
C ASN A 83 7.50 21.46 14.60
N GLY A 84 8.33 22.51 14.57
CA GLY A 84 9.39 22.76 15.56
C GLY A 84 10.65 21.91 15.41
N LYS A 85 10.80 21.13 14.34
CA LYS A 85 12.00 20.34 14.03
C LYS A 85 13.02 21.13 13.21
N HIS A 86 14.26 20.66 13.22
CA HIS A 86 15.38 21.34 12.58
C HIS A 86 15.59 20.93 11.12
N PHE A 87 15.26 19.70 10.75
CA PHE A 87 15.52 19.17 9.41
C PHE A 87 14.22 18.73 8.73
N GLU A 88 14.13 18.92 7.42
CA GLU A 88 12.93 18.60 6.62
C GLU A 88 12.49 17.13 6.73
N TRP A 89 13.44 16.20 6.83
CA TRP A 89 13.14 14.77 6.99
C TRP A 89 12.50 14.42 8.33
N GLN A 90 12.54 15.35 9.31
CA GLN A 90 11.82 15.24 10.58
C GLN A 90 10.42 15.88 10.52
N GLY A 91 10.15 16.66 9.46
CA GLY A 91 8.88 17.34 9.25
C GLY A 91 7.80 16.39 8.75
N VAL A 92 6.58 16.91 8.73
CA VAL A 92 5.38 16.21 8.30
C VAL A 92 5.09 16.56 6.85
N ALA A 93 5.11 15.55 5.97
CA ALA A 93 4.71 15.72 4.57
C ALA A 93 3.18 15.83 4.48
N LEU A 94 2.69 17.01 4.09
CA LEU A 94 1.26 17.29 3.96
C LEU A 94 0.74 16.81 2.60
N LEU A 95 0.68 15.49 2.45
CA LEU A 95 0.09 14.82 1.29
C LEU A 95 -1.40 14.52 1.53
N PRO A 96 -2.24 14.56 0.48
CA PRO A 96 -3.60 14.09 0.57
C PRO A 96 -3.63 12.58 0.85
N PHE A 97 -4.58 12.13 1.65
CA PHE A 97 -4.80 10.69 1.86
C PHE A 97 -5.45 10.07 0.61
N VAL A 98 -4.99 8.89 0.23
CA VAL A 98 -5.54 8.13 -0.90
C VAL A 98 -6.91 7.57 -0.53
N ASP A 99 -7.93 7.86 -1.35
CA ASP A 99 -9.22 7.16 -1.30
C ASP A 99 -9.08 5.81 -1.99
N GLU A 100 -8.95 4.75 -1.18
CA GLU A 100 -8.83 3.36 -1.62
C GLU A 100 -9.95 2.95 -2.60
N LYS A 101 -11.20 3.33 -2.32
CA LYS A 101 -12.35 2.90 -3.15
C LYS A 101 -12.29 3.57 -4.51
N ARG A 102 -11.89 4.84 -4.56
CA ARG A 102 -11.70 5.58 -5.82
C ARG A 102 -10.51 5.06 -6.61
N LEU A 103 -9.41 4.70 -5.93
CA LEU A 103 -8.26 4.05 -6.56
C LEU A 103 -8.66 2.73 -7.22
N HIS A 104 -9.26 1.81 -6.46
CA HIS A 104 -9.65 0.49 -6.98
C HIS A 104 -10.61 0.59 -8.16
N ARG A 105 -11.65 1.44 -8.06
CA ARG A 105 -12.60 1.67 -9.17
C ARG A 105 -11.91 2.19 -10.42
N THR A 106 -10.92 3.06 -10.28
CA THR A 106 -10.16 3.57 -11.44
C THR A 106 -9.32 2.47 -12.07
N LEU A 107 -8.69 1.62 -11.25
CA LEU A 107 -7.84 0.52 -11.72
C LEU A 107 -8.63 -0.60 -12.40
N GLU A 108 -9.90 -0.82 -12.04
CA GLU A 108 -10.79 -1.80 -12.71
C GLU A 108 -10.80 -1.61 -14.24
N HIS A 109 -10.72 -0.36 -14.73
CA HIS A 109 -10.75 -0.06 -16.15
C HIS A 109 -9.45 -0.38 -16.91
N VAL A 110 -8.33 -0.51 -16.19
CA VAL A 110 -6.99 -0.77 -16.77
C VAL A 110 -6.43 -2.13 -16.35
N TYR A 111 -7.21 -2.95 -15.63
CA TYR A 111 -6.77 -4.27 -15.20
C TYR A 111 -6.58 -5.25 -16.35
N SER A 112 -7.39 -5.13 -17.40
CA SER A 112 -7.32 -5.98 -18.59
C SER A 112 -6.09 -5.72 -19.46
N THR A 113 -5.38 -4.62 -19.24
CA THR A 113 -4.20 -4.24 -20.03
C THR A 113 -2.90 -4.85 -19.50
N LEU A 114 -2.93 -5.52 -18.35
CA LEU A 114 -1.74 -6.12 -17.75
C LEU A 114 -1.21 -7.26 -18.62
N THR A 115 0.09 -7.21 -18.92
CA THR A 115 0.80 -8.33 -19.54
C THR A 115 0.85 -9.55 -18.62
N ILE A 116 1.21 -10.71 -19.16
CA ILE A 116 1.31 -11.96 -18.37
C ILE A 116 2.31 -11.82 -17.21
N GLU A 117 3.46 -11.19 -17.45
CA GLU A 117 4.47 -10.93 -16.42
C GLU A 117 3.93 -9.99 -15.33
N GLU A 118 3.20 -8.95 -15.72
CA GLU A 118 2.62 -8.00 -14.78
C GLU A 118 1.51 -8.62 -13.93
N GLN A 119 0.69 -9.48 -14.53
CA GLN A 119 -0.28 -10.28 -13.79
C GLN A 119 0.41 -11.21 -12.80
N GLN A 120 1.58 -11.76 -13.14
CA GLN A 120 2.34 -12.64 -12.25
C GLN A 120 2.90 -11.87 -11.05
N ARG A 121 3.54 -10.71 -11.26
CA ARG A 121 4.04 -9.88 -10.16
C ARG A 121 2.94 -9.21 -9.33
N ASN A 122 1.70 -9.19 -9.80
CA ASN A 122 0.54 -8.64 -9.10
C ASN A 122 -0.25 -9.68 -8.29
N LYS A 123 0.27 -10.91 -8.15
CA LYS A 123 -0.33 -11.97 -7.35
C LYS A 123 0.43 -12.16 -6.04
N ARG A 124 -0.28 -12.61 -5.01
CA ARG A 124 0.34 -13.13 -3.80
C ARG A 124 0.96 -14.50 -4.14
N ASP A 125 2.26 -14.63 -3.89
CA ASP A 125 3.01 -15.88 -4.08
C ASP A 125 3.18 -16.61 -2.74
N TYR A 126 3.72 -17.82 -2.80
CA TYR A 126 3.99 -18.67 -1.65
C TYR A 126 5.45 -18.59 -1.19
N ASP A 127 5.64 -18.83 0.10
CA ASP A 127 6.98 -18.96 0.67
C ASP A 127 7.68 -20.20 0.09
N ARG A 128 9.01 -20.10 -0.07
CA ARG A 128 9.84 -21.18 -0.59
C ARG A 128 10.76 -21.69 0.52
N LEU A 129 10.69 -23.00 0.77
CA LEU A 129 11.59 -23.69 1.69
C LEU A 129 12.67 -24.42 0.88
N TYR A 130 13.94 -24.19 1.22
CA TYR A 130 15.08 -24.85 0.60
C TYR A 130 15.78 -25.73 1.65
N ILE A 131 16.04 -26.98 1.30
CA ILE A 131 16.67 -27.97 2.18
C ILE A 131 17.82 -28.61 1.41
N HIS A 132 18.96 -28.78 2.09
CA HIS A 132 20.08 -29.46 1.48
C HIS A 132 19.78 -30.95 1.29
N SER A 133 20.26 -31.56 0.20
CA SER A 133 19.98 -32.98 -0.09
C SER A 133 20.53 -33.97 0.92
N SER A 134 21.42 -33.52 1.82
CA SER A 134 21.98 -34.34 2.90
C SER A 134 21.25 -34.17 4.23
N ASP A 135 20.21 -33.33 4.29
CA ASP A 135 19.46 -33.12 5.52
C ASP A 135 18.60 -34.35 5.84
N LEU A 136 18.47 -34.67 7.13
CA LEU A 136 17.67 -35.78 7.61
C LEU A 136 16.20 -35.68 7.20
N CYS A 137 15.69 -34.46 7.02
CA CYS A 137 14.30 -34.21 6.62
C CYS A 137 14.09 -34.18 5.09
N TYR A 138 15.14 -34.37 4.28
CA TYR A 138 15.04 -34.24 2.82
C TYR A 138 14.02 -35.19 2.19
N ASP A 139 14.09 -36.49 2.52
CA ASP A 139 13.20 -37.49 1.91
C ASP A 139 11.73 -37.26 2.29
N TYR A 140 11.47 -36.91 3.56
CA TYR A 140 10.14 -36.55 4.04
C TYR A 140 9.56 -35.33 3.29
N MET A 141 10.37 -34.29 3.13
CA MET A 141 9.93 -33.09 2.43
C MET A 141 9.77 -33.33 0.93
N LYS A 142 10.60 -34.18 0.32
CA LYS A 142 10.44 -34.55 -1.10
C LYS A 142 9.11 -35.25 -1.36
N GLU A 143 8.68 -36.17 -0.50
CA GLU A 143 7.38 -36.86 -0.63
C GLU A 143 6.17 -35.94 -0.50
N LEU A 144 6.26 -34.85 0.28
CA LEU A 144 5.16 -33.90 0.46
C LEU A 144 4.90 -32.99 -0.76
N TYR A 145 5.88 -32.84 -1.65
CA TYR A 145 5.84 -31.89 -2.76
C TYR A 145 5.99 -32.54 -4.15
N VAL A 146 5.96 -33.88 -4.24
CA VAL A 146 5.88 -34.68 -5.49
C VAL A 146 4.49 -35.30 -5.61
#